data_AF-A0A518DC18-F1
#
_entry.id   AF-A0A518DC18-F1
#
_cell.length_a   1.000
_cell.length_b   1.000
_cell.length_c   1.000
_cell.angle_alpha   90.00
_cell.angle_beta   90.00
_cell.angle_gamma   90.00
#
_symmetry.space_group_name_H-M   'P 1'
#
loop_
_entity.id
_entity.type
_entity.pdbx_description
1 polymer ?
#
loop_
_entity_poly.entity_id
_entity_poly.type
_entity_poly.pdbx_seq_one_letter_code
_entity_poly.pdbx_strand_id
1 'polypeptide(L)'
;MEESGRRRPSDNRIGRLVLAVSCTLIFLLPFGSAAHADPIQAGTTLFPGAKAIQDVTVFATASINPTGQELFFDDLFGVSSAGIVRETQVGDSIDLTLTGWAFEGSNALGDYRFGAVGPFTGADYSGVITNVVQDPTDPGFSTGAPSSFVSGDVFLTGSSFAFEFLSGPLAGIVLVTDPAQNFAFEASFDGLPPSLGTVFTPTAGSDAVLNVYLTDASGALVEWVGTSSDRRVITTPEPGSLTLLGLLGLLGFLPVRKRRAMACARC
;
A
#
# COMPACT_ATOMS: atom_id res chain seq x y z
N MET A 1 -62.05 -61.07 58.41
CA MET A 1 -60.60 -61.01 58.13
C MET A 1 -60.45 -61.19 56.64
N GLU A 2 -60.39 -60.09 55.89
CA GLU A 2 -59.66 -59.98 54.61
C GLU A 2 -59.80 -58.53 54.12
N GLU A 3 -58.64 -57.89 54.01
CA GLU A 3 -58.46 -56.45 53.85
C GLU A 3 -58.12 -56.14 52.39
N SER A 4 -58.88 -55.21 51.82
CA SER A 4 -58.47 -54.10 50.95
C SER A 4 -57.11 -54.18 50.21
N GLY A 5 -57.14 -53.96 48.89
CA GLY A 5 -55.93 -53.72 48.10
C GLY A 5 -56.17 -53.04 46.74
N ARG A 6 -56.85 -51.89 46.71
CA ARG A 6 -57.02 -51.07 45.49
C ARG A 6 -55.75 -50.26 45.20
N ARG A 7 -55.00 -50.62 44.15
CA ARG A 7 -53.85 -49.84 43.64
C ARG A 7 -54.34 -48.63 42.82
N ARG A 8 -53.84 -47.43 43.14
CA ARG A 8 -53.99 -46.22 42.30
C ARG A 8 -52.85 -46.15 41.28
N PRO A 9 -53.10 -45.76 40.02
CA PRO A 9 -52.06 -45.41 39.07
C PRO A 9 -51.55 -43.98 39.32
N SER A 10 -50.22 -43.80 39.35
CA SER A 10 -49.56 -42.51 39.53
C SER A 10 -49.52 -41.71 38.23
N ASP A 11 -50.05 -40.48 38.28
CA ASP A 11 -49.99 -39.48 37.23
C ASP A 11 -48.55 -38.99 36.99
N ASN A 12 -47.91 -39.49 35.93
CA ASN A 12 -46.62 -39.00 35.40
C ASN A 12 -46.82 -38.21 34.09
N ARG A 13 -47.71 -37.21 34.08
CA ARG A 13 -47.98 -36.39 32.89
C ARG A 13 -47.19 -35.07 32.82
N ILE A 14 -46.59 -34.62 33.92
CA ILE A 14 -45.91 -33.31 33.99
C ILE A 14 -44.49 -33.36 33.39
N GLY A 15 -43.80 -34.50 33.48
CA GLY A 15 -42.41 -34.63 32.99
C GLY A 15 -42.24 -34.67 31.47
N ARG A 16 -43.31 -34.94 30.69
CA ARG A 16 -43.26 -35.02 29.22
C ARG A 16 -43.50 -33.70 28.50
N LEU A 17 -44.07 -32.70 29.19
CA LEU A 17 -44.34 -31.39 28.58
C LEU A 17 -43.09 -30.49 28.55
N VAL A 18 -42.18 -30.64 29.53
CA VAL A 18 -40.97 -29.79 29.63
C VAL A 18 -39.92 -30.17 28.58
N LEU A 19 -39.81 -31.45 28.21
CA LEU A 19 -38.81 -31.91 27.24
C LEU A 19 -39.15 -31.50 25.79
N ALA A 20 -40.44 -31.41 25.45
CA ALA A 20 -40.87 -31.05 24.11
C ALA A 20 -40.73 -29.55 23.81
N VAL A 21 -40.79 -28.69 24.82
CA VAL A 21 -40.63 -27.23 24.65
C VAL A 21 -39.15 -26.83 24.53
N SER A 22 -38.22 -27.60 25.11
CA SER A 22 -36.78 -27.32 25.01
C SER A 22 -36.17 -27.70 23.65
N CYS A 23 -36.73 -28.66 22.90
CA CYS A 23 -36.20 -29.03 21.58
C CYS A 23 -36.65 -28.09 20.44
N THR A 24 -37.79 -27.41 20.56
CA THR A 24 -38.29 -26.52 19.50
C THR A 24 -37.66 -25.13 19.53
N LEU A 25 -37.10 -24.71 20.67
CA LEU A 25 -36.46 -23.40 20.81
C LEU A 25 -35.06 -23.34 20.17
N ILE A 26 -34.43 -24.49 19.89
CA ILE A 26 -33.10 -24.55 19.26
C ILE A 26 -33.18 -24.42 17.72
N PHE A 27 -34.34 -24.71 17.12
CA PHE A 27 -34.56 -24.59 15.67
C PHE A 27 -35.03 -23.19 15.21
N LEU A 28 -35.20 -22.25 16.14
CA LEU A 28 -35.48 -20.83 15.87
C LEU A 28 -34.25 -19.95 16.16
N LEU A 29 -33.04 -20.51 16.05
CA LEU A 29 -31.89 -19.66 15.79
C LEU A 29 -32.14 -19.02 14.42
N PRO A 30 -32.29 -17.68 14.32
CA PRO A 30 -32.34 -17.04 13.04
C PRO A 30 -31.09 -17.52 12.29
N PHE A 31 -31.27 -18.11 11.12
CA PHE A 31 -30.20 -18.21 10.14
C PHE A 31 -29.74 -16.76 9.97
N GLY A 32 -28.66 -16.39 10.66
CA GLY A 32 -28.15 -15.04 10.66
C GLY A 32 -28.02 -14.64 9.21
N SER A 33 -28.69 -13.56 8.82
CA SER A 33 -28.40 -12.91 7.55
C SER A 33 -26.89 -12.81 7.47
N ALA A 34 -26.27 -13.46 6.48
CA ALA A 34 -24.86 -13.28 6.23
C ALA A 34 -24.64 -11.78 6.14
N ALA A 35 -23.98 -11.20 7.14
CA ALA A 35 -23.60 -9.80 7.09
C ALA A 35 -22.60 -9.74 5.93
N HIS A 36 -23.04 -9.23 4.79
CA HIS A 36 -22.12 -8.89 3.74
C HIS A 36 -21.39 -7.64 4.24
N ALA A 37 -20.05 -7.67 4.19
CA ALA A 37 -19.26 -6.47 4.46
C ALA A 37 -19.72 -5.36 3.52
N ASP A 38 -19.88 -4.14 4.06
CA ASP A 38 -20.19 -2.99 3.23
C ASP A 38 -19.04 -2.71 2.25
N PRO A 39 -19.31 -2.14 1.05
CA PRO A 39 -18.27 -1.78 0.10
C PRO A 39 -17.20 -0.89 0.75
N ILE A 40 -15.93 -1.14 0.43
CA ILE A 40 -14.83 -0.27 0.88
C ILE A 40 -15.04 1.15 0.33
N GLN A 41 -15.03 2.15 1.20
CA GLN A 41 -15.20 3.55 0.81
C GLN A 41 -13.95 4.15 0.18
N ALA A 42 -14.18 5.22 -0.58
CA ALA A 42 -13.13 6.09 -1.10
C ALA A 42 -12.23 6.61 0.04
N GLY A 43 -10.95 6.78 -0.27
CA GLY A 43 -9.98 7.29 0.70
C GLY A 43 -8.56 7.29 0.17
N THR A 44 -7.66 7.87 0.95
CA THR A 44 -6.25 7.98 0.57
C THR A 44 -5.40 7.07 1.43
N THR A 45 -4.50 6.32 0.78
CA THR A 45 -3.44 5.58 1.47
C THR A 45 -2.11 6.21 1.09
N LEU A 46 -1.32 6.61 2.09
CA LEU A 46 0.01 7.20 1.88
C LEU A 46 1.10 6.17 2.17
N PHE A 47 2.17 6.26 1.39
CA PHE A 47 3.41 5.49 1.46
C PHE A 47 4.56 6.44 1.78
N PRO A 48 4.68 6.88 3.03
CA PRO A 48 5.76 7.77 3.43
C PRO A 48 7.11 7.07 3.25
N GLY A 49 8.01 7.69 2.49
CA GLY A 49 9.32 7.10 2.18
C GLY A 49 9.28 6.02 1.11
N ALA A 50 8.25 5.97 0.27
CA ALA A 50 8.25 5.11 -0.91
C ALA A 50 9.53 5.33 -1.72
N LYS A 51 10.17 4.22 -2.12
CA LYS A 51 11.42 4.23 -2.88
C LYS A 51 11.16 3.71 -4.28
N ALA A 52 11.35 4.54 -5.28
CA ALA A 52 11.36 4.11 -6.68
C ALA A 52 12.79 3.81 -7.11
N ILE A 53 13.00 2.70 -7.82
CA ILE A 53 14.29 2.21 -8.29
C ILE A 53 14.15 1.88 -9.78
N GLN A 54 15.18 2.15 -10.56
CA GLN A 54 15.27 1.83 -11.97
C GLN A 54 16.72 1.78 -12.44
N ASP A 55 16.96 1.02 -13.49
CA ASP A 55 18.18 1.11 -14.26
C ASP A 55 18.02 2.13 -15.38
N VAL A 56 19.05 2.95 -15.60
CA VAL A 56 19.04 3.94 -16.68
C VAL A 56 20.29 3.80 -17.53
N THR A 57 20.09 3.67 -18.83
CA THR A 57 21.17 3.74 -19.82
C THR A 57 21.05 5.03 -20.60
N VAL A 58 22.13 5.79 -20.71
CA VAL A 58 22.23 6.98 -21.56
C VAL A 58 23.20 6.68 -22.70
N PHE A 59 22.74 6.83 -23.93
CA PHE A 59 23.53 6.46 -25.10
C PHE A 59 24.78 7.32 -25.25
N ALA A 60 25.84 6.72 -25.81
CA ALA A 60 27.07 7.42 -26.14
C ALA A 60 26.87 8.60 -27.11
N THR A 61 25.88 8.49 -27.99
CA THR A 61 25.57 9.50 -29.01
C THR A 61 24.61 10.59 -28.55
N ALA A 62 24.05 10.46 -27.34
CA ALA A 62 23.06 11.39 -26.82
C ALA A 62 23.68 12.78 -26.63
N SER A 63 23.01 13.85 -27.09
CA SER A 63 23.52 15.22 -26.97
C SER A 63 23.77 15.68 -25.53
N ILE A 64 23.03 15.11 -24.57
CA ILE A 64 23.16 15.35 -23.14
C ILE A 64 24.34 14.61 -22.50
N ASN A 65 25.01 13.71 -23.23
CA ASN A 65 26.09 12.89 -22.71
C ASN A 65 27.45 13.46 -23.13
N PRO A 66 28.14 14.22 -22.24
CA PRO A 66 29.40 14.87 -22.60
C PRO A 66 30.58 13.91 -22.72
N THR A 67 30.42 12.65 -22.27
CA THR A 67 31.54 11.69 -22.19
C THR A 67 31.81 11.00 -23.53
N GLY A 68 30.81 10.95 -24.43
CA GLY A 68 30.88 10.17 -25.66
C GLY A 68 30.94 8.65 -25.44
N GLN A 69 30.72 8.17 -24.21
CA GLN A 69 30.63 6.77 -23.83
C GLN A 69 29.25 6.48 -23.26
N GLU A 70 28.75 5.26 -23.45
CA GLU A 70 27.47 4.86 -22.85
C GLU A 70 27.57 4.92 -21.33
N LEU A 71 26.59 5.55 -20.69
CA LEU A 71 26.50 5.65 -19.24
C LEU A 71 25.42 4.70 -18.75
N PHE A 72 25.76 3.86 -17.78
CA PHE A 72 24.82 2.97 -17.12
C PHE A 72 24.73 3.34 -15.63
N PHE A 73 23.51 3.61 -15.18
CA PHE A 73 23.17 3.83 -13.80
C PHE A 73 22.41 2.61 -13.30
N ASP A 74 23.11 1.79 -12.53
CA ASP A 74 22.57 0.63 -11.83
C ASP A 74 21.79 1.09 -10.59
N ASP A 75 20.56 0.60 -10.42
CA ASP A 75 19.74 0.84 -9.23
C ASP A 75 19.57 2.34 -8.87
N LEU A 76 19.42 3.21 -9.89
CA LEU A 76 19.13 4.62 -9.68
C LEU A 76 17.81 4.76 -8.91
N PHE A 77 17.82 5.48 -7.78
CA PHE A 77 16.66 5.53 -6.90
C PHE A 77 16.31 6.93 -6.42
N GLY A 78 15.02 7.11 -6.15
CA GLY A 78 14.50 8.30 -5.49
C GLY A 78 13.52 7.92 -4.39
N VAL A 79 13.28 8.87 -3.49
CA VAL A 79 12.35 8.71 -2.37
C VAL A 79 11.26 9.77 -2.40
N SER A 80 10.05 9.41 -1.97
CA SER A 80 8.95 10.36 -1.86
C SER A 80 7.92 9.95 -0.81
N SER A 81 7.00 10.86 -0.51
CA SER A 81 5.74 10.52 0.13
C SER A 81 4.69 10.25 -0.96
N ALA A 82 4.75 9.05 -1.55
CA ALA A 82 3.80 8.62 -2.56
C ALA A 82 2.48 8.17 -1.92
N GLY A 83 1.43 8.00 -2.71
CA GLY A 83 0.15 7.53 -2.23
C GLY A 83 -0.81 7.15 -3.34
N ILE A 84 -1.88 6.47 -2.95
CA ILE A 84 -3.00 6.11 -3.81
C ILE A 84 -4.26 6.78 -3.27
N VAL A 85 -5.03 7.37 -4.18
CA VAL A 85 -6.38 7.87 -3.91
C VAL A 85 -7.33 6.83 -4.49
N ARG A 86 -8.11 6.21 -3.62
CA ARG A 86 -9.02 5.11 -3.93
C ARG A 86 -10.43 5.66 -4.05
N GLU A 87 -11.17 5.18 -5.05
CA GLU A 87 -12.61 5.39 -5.13
C GLU A 87 -13.37 4.40 -4.24
N THR A 88 -14.70 4.46 -4.28
CA THR A 88 -15.53 3.47 -3.58
C THR A 88 -15.54 2.17 -4.36
N GLN A 89 -15.49 1.04 -3.66
CA GLN A 89 -15.57 -0.28 -4.26
C GLN A 89 -16.87 -0.49 -5.04
N VAL A 90 -16.73 -1.03 -6.25
CA VAL A 90 -17.84 -1.47 -7.10
C VAL A 90 -17.60 -2.92 -7.48
N GLY A 91 -18.45 -3.83 -6.99
CA GLY A 91 -18.25 -5.26 -7.14
C GLY A 91 -16.97 -5.72 -6.42
N ASP A 92 -16.05 -6.32 -7.17
CA ASP A 92 -14.73 -6.80 -6.71
C ASP A 92 -13.59 -5.85 -7.11
N SER A 93 -13.91 -4.59 -7.46
CA SER A 93 -12.95 -3.62 -7.97
C SER A 93 -13.01 -2.27 -7.26
N ILE A 94 -11.87 -1.58 -7.22
CA ILE A 94 -11.71 -0.21 -6.70
C ILE A 94 -10.82 0.57 -7.66
N ASP A 95 -11.35 1.62 -8.30
CA ASP A 95 -10.54 2.51 -9.14
C ASP A 95 -9.59 3.39 -8.32
N LEU A 96 -8.45 3.72 -8.90
CA LEU A 96 -7.34 4.41 -8.24
C LEU A 96 -6.77 5.54 -9.11
N THR A 97 -6.31 6.58 -8.43
CA THR A 97 -5.33 7.54 -8.98
C THR A 97 -4.14 7.67 -8.04
N LEU A 98 -3.03 8.21 -8.56
CA LEU A 98 -1.79 8.35 -7.79
C LEU A 98 -1.65 9.76 -7.21
N THR A 99 -0.90 9.91 -6.12
CA THR A 99 -0.56 11.22 -5.55
C THR A 99 0.85 11.20 -4.96
N GLY A 100 1.64 12.26 -5.16
CA GLY A 100 3.00 12.34 -4.62
C GLY A 100 4.03 11.39 -5.26
N TRP A 101 3.80 10.92 -6.50
CA TRP A 101 4.72 9.99 -7.20
C TRP A 101 5.87 10.69 -7.93
N ALA A 102 6.33 11.84 -7.43
CA ALA A 102 7.58 12.46 -7.85
C ALA A 102 8.65 12.08 -6.82
N PHE A 103 9.65 11.32 -7.24
CA PHE A 103 10.71 10.77 -6.40
C PHE A 103 11.98 11.57 -6.58
N GLU A 104 12.58 12.01 -5.47
CA GLU A 104 13.81 12.80 -5.48
C GLU A 104 15.00 11.95 -5.06
N GLY A 105 16.14 12.15 -5.73
CA GLY A 105 17.38 11.43 -5.47
C GLY A 105 18.59 12.29 -5.81
N SER A 106 19.78 11.77 -5.53
CA SER A 106 21.03 12.41 -5.92
C SER A 106 22.09 11.37 -6.31
N ASN A 107 22.97 11.76 -7.22
CA ASN A 107 24.10 10.94 -7.65
C ASN A 107 25.31 11.84 -7.99
N ALA A 108 26.35 11.27 -8.59
CA ALA A 108 27.56 11.99 -8.96
C ALA A 108 27.34 13.11 -10.02
N LEU A 109 26.23 13.08 -10.78
CA LEU A 109 25.88 14.09 -11.78
C LEU A 109 25.04 15.24 -11.20
N GLY A 110 24.46 15.07 -10.01
CA GLY A 110 23.66 16.08 -9.33
C GLY A 110 22.43 15.50 -8.65
N ASP A 111 21.59 16.41 -8.16
CA ASP A 111 20.26 16.10 -7.64
C ASP A 111 19.28 15.98 -8.80
N TYR A 112 18.32 15.08 -8.68
CA TYR A 112 17.33 14.81 -9.71
C TYR A 112 15.99 14.42 -9.10
N ARG A 113 14.96 14.48 -9.93
CA ARG A 113 13.64 13.94 -9.61
C ARG A 113 13.04 13.20 -10.80
N PHE A 114 12.22 12.20 -10.54
CA PHE A 114 11.55 11.44 -11.59
C PHE A 114 10.17 10.91 -11.18
N GLY A 115 9.37 10.48 -12.15
CA GLY A 115 7.99 10.04 -11.95
C GLY A 115 6.99 11.10 -12.41
N ALA A 116 6.01 11.44 -11.55
CA ALA A 116 5.00 12.48 -11.79
C ALA A 116 5.60 13.91 -11.70
N VAL A 117 6.60 14.17 -12.51
CA VAL A 117 7.27 15.48 -12.65
C VAL A 117 6.58 16.26 -13.76
N GLY A 118 6.45 17.58 -13.59
CA GLY A 118 5.74 18.45 -14.53
C GLY A 118 6.16 18.21 -16.00
N PRO A 119 5.20 18.15 -16.95
CA PRO A 119 3.80 18.49 -16.81
C PRO A 119 2.92 17.40 -16.19
N PHE A 120 3.47 16.22 -15.89
CA PHE A 120 2.71 15.11 -15.32
C PHE A 120 2.40 15.34 -13.84
N THR A 121 1.25 14.84 -13.44
CA THR A 121 0.73 14.81 -12.08
C THR A 121 0.32 13.39 -11.73
N GLY A 122 0.10 13.11 -10.45
CA GLY A 122 -0.40 11.79 -10.06
C GLY A 122 -1.77 11.44 -10.64
N ALA A 123 -2.55 12.42 -11.08
CA ALA A 123 -3.83 12.20 -11.77
C ALA A 123 -3.66 11.71 -13.22
N ASP A 124 -2.48 11.89 -13.81
CA ASP A 124 -2.15 11.33 -15.13
C ASP A 124 -1.85 9.83 -15.05
N TYR A 125 -1.78 9.28 -13.83
CA TYR A 125 -1.61 7.87 -13.54
C TYR A 125 -2.89 7.31 -12.93
N SER A 126 -3.34 6.19 -13.47
CA SER A 126 -4.54 5.52 -13.02
C SER A 126 -4.22 4.09 -12.63
N GLY A 127 -5.17 3.44 -11.97
CA GLY A 127 -5.06 2.05 -11.63
C GLY A 127 -6.35 1.49 -11.12
N VAL A 128 -6.30 0.21 -10.77
CA VAL A 128 -7.43 -0.52 -10.22
C VAL A 128 -6.93 -1.54 -9.22
N ILE A 129 -7.65 -1.71 -8.12
CA ILE A 129 -7.57 -2.91 -7.29
C ILE A 129 -8.66 -3.85 -7.78
N THR A 130 -8.31 -5.06 -8.16
CA THR A 130 -9.24 -6.13 -8.55
C THR A 130 -9.15 -7.29 -7.57
N ASN A 131 -10.04 -8.28 -7.73
CA ASN A 131 -10.08 -9.45 -6.85
C ASN A 131 -10.17 -9.05 -5.36
N VAL A 132 -10.93 -8.00 -5.07
CA VAL A 132 -11.07 -7.49 -3.69
C VAL A 132 -11.74 -8.55 -2.82
N VAL A 133 -11.03 -8.98 -1.79
CA VAL A 133 -11.53 -9.90 -0.76
C VAL A 133 -11.82 -9.11 0.50
N GLN A 134 -13.05 -9.22 0.99
CA GLN A 134 -13.46 -8.64 2.27
C GLN A 134 -13.72 -9.72 3.31
N ASP A 135 -13.43 -9.40 4.57
CA ASP A 135 -13.81 -10.23 5.72
C ASP A 135 -15.32 -10.05 5.98
N PRO A 136 -16.17 -11.07 5.77
CA PRO A 136 -17.61 -10.95 6.00
C PRO A 136 -17.96 -10.85 7.50
N THR A 137 -17.01 -11.13 8.40
CA THR A 137 -17.22 -11.02 9.85
C THR A 137 -16.90 -9.63 10.39
N ASP A 138 -16.18 -8.81 9.62
CA ASP A 138 -16.03 -7.38 9.88
C ASP A 138 -16.98 -6.60 8.96
N PRO A 139 -18.10 -6.05 9.47
CA PRO A 139 -18.95 -5.17 8.66
C PRO A 139 -18.24 -3.88 8.22
N GLY A 140 -16.99 -3.67 8.64
CA GLY A 140 -16.30 -2.40 8.65
C GLY A 140 -16.80 -1.54 9.80
N PHE A 141 -16.03 -0.54 10.24
CA PHE A 141 -16.55 0.46 11.18
C PHE A 141 -17.72 1.20 10.54
N SER A 142 -18.96 0.84 10.89
CA SER A 142 -20.28 1.46 10.59
C SER A 142 -20.58 2.01 9.18
N THR A 143 -19.65 2.05 8.23
CA THR A 143 -19.76 2.73 6.94
C THR A 143 -18.65 2.28 5.96
N GLY A 144 -18.33 1.00 5.77
CA GLY A 144 -17.37 0.58 4.72
C GLY A 144 -15.91 1.02 4.94
N ALA A 145 -15.45 1.06 6.20
CA ALA A 145 -14.07 1.39 6.53
C ALA A 145 -13.08 0.34 5.97
N PRO A 146 -11.80 0.72 5.69
CA PRO A 146 -10.80 -0.19 5.11
C PRO A 146 -10.48 -1.46 5.91
N SER A 147 -10.96 -1.58 7.16
CA SER A 147 -10.66 -2.70 8.06
C SER A 147 -11.18 -4.04 7.54
N SER A 148 -12.28 -4.03 6.77
CA SER A 148 -12.81 -5.26 6.17
C SER A 148 -12.02 -5.71 4.94
N PHE A 149 -11.11 -4.89 4.39
CA PHE A 149 -10.28 -5.28 3.25
C PHE A 149 -9.21 -6.28 3.69
N VAL A 150 -9.25 -7.48 3.12
CA VAL A 150 -8.28 -8.55 3.40
C VAL A 150 -7.19 -8.58 2.34
N SER A 151 -7.57 -8.53 1.05
CA SER A 151 -6.60 -8.55 -0.05
C SER A 151 -7.17 -8.01 -1.35
N GLY A 152 -6.28 -7.68 -2.29
CA GLY A 152 -6.64 -7.35 -3.67
C GLY A 152 -5.40 -7.18 -4.55
N ASP A 153 -5.57 -7.39 -5.85
CA ASP A 153 -4.50 -7.26 -6.84
C ASP A 153 -4.54 -5.87 -7.46
N VAL A 154 -3.41 -5.17 -7.40
CA VAL A 154 -3.28 -3.78 -7.82
C VAL A 154 -2.59 -3.75 -9.17
N PHE A 155 -3.19 -3.02 -10.10
CA PHE A 155 -2.60 -2.67 -11.38
C PHE A 155 -2.57 -1.14 -11.49
N LEU A 156 -1.39 -0.58 -11.75
CA LEU A 156 -1.17 0.86 -11.96
C LEU A 156 -0.62 1.08 -13.37
N THR A 157 -1.01 2.14 -14.04
CA THR A 157 -0.49 2.46 -15.37
C THR A 157 -0.45 3.97 -15.63
N GLY A 158 0.37 4.35 -16.60
CA GLY A 158 0.47 5.69 -17.13
C GLY A 158 1.09 5.66 -18.53
N SER A 159 0.85 6.72 -19.30
CA SER A 159 1.42 6.84 -20.65
C SER A 159 2.91 7.18 -20.61
N SER A 160 3.34 7.98 -19.64
CA SER A 160 4.72 8.44 -19.55
C SER A 160 5.06 8.99 -18.16
N PHE A 161 6.34 9.02 -17.82
CA PHE A 161 6.87 9.80 -16.71
C PHE A 161 8.05 10.66 -17.15
N ALA A 162 8.41 11.62 -16.30
CA ALA A 162 9.51 12.53 -16.57
C ALA A 162 10.69 12.29 -15.60
N PHE A 163 11.88 12.71 -16.03
CA PHE A 163 13.10 12.78 -15.27
C PHE A 163 13.67 14.20 -15.41
N GLU A 164 13.91 14.89 -14.31
CA GLU A 164 14.44 16.24 -14.30
C GLU A 164 15.69 16.32 -13.45
N PHE A 165 16.73 16.94 -13.99
CA PHE A 165 17.94 17.26 -13.26
C PHE A 165 17.77 18.61 -12.56
N LEU A 166 17.95 18.65 -11.25
CA LEU A 166 17.75 19.82 -10.41
C LEU A 166 19.06 20.59 -10.19
N SER A 167 20.19 19.90 -10.19
CA SER A 167 21.52 20.49 -10.01
C SER A 167 22.57 19.81 -10.90
N GLY A 168 23.78 20.37 -10.93
CA GLY A 168 24.89 19.86 -11.72
C GLY A 168 24.89 20.31 -13.19
N PRO A 169 25.73 19.69 -14.05
CA PRO A 169 25.93 20.11 -15.44
C PRO A 169 24.69 19.97 -16.33
N LEU A 170 23.73 19.14 -15.92
CA LEU A 170 22.50 18.85 -16.66
C LEU A 170 21.28 19.58 -16.07
N ALA A 171 21.47 20.47 -15.09
CA ALA A 171 20.38 21.14 -14.39
C ALA A 171 19.40 21.83 -15.37
N GLY A 172 18.10 21.63 -15.15
CA GLY A 172 17.02 22.15 -15.98
C GLY A 172 16.68 21.30 -17.20
N ILE A 173 17.43 20.24 -17.49
CA ILE A 173 17.06 19.26 -18.52
C ILE A 173 15.92 18.39 -17.99
N VAL A 174 14.87 18.27 -18.80
CA VAL A 174 13.75 17.35 -18.59
C VAL A 174 13.79 16.29 -19.69
N LEU A 175 13.75 15.04 -19.27
CA LEU A 175 13.62 13.87 -20.11
C LEU A 175 12.26 13.23 -19.86
N VAL A 176 11.68 12.61 -20.87
CA VAL A 176 10.34 12.01 -20.80
C VAL A 176 10.39 10.64 -21.46
N THR A 177 9.74 9.64 -20.88
CA THR A 177 9.61 8.33 -21.54
C THR A 177 8.72 8.41 -22.77
N ASP A 178 8.86 7.50 -23.72
CA ASP A 178 8.01 7.46 -24.91
C ASP A 178 6.51 7.31 -24.52
N PRO A 179 5.64 8.29 -24.80
CA PRO A 179 4.22 8.20 -24.48
C PRO A 179 3.46 7.14 -25.30
N ALA A 180 4.07 6.60 -26.36
CA ALA A 180 3.53 5.44 -27.07
C ALA A 180 3.84 4.11 -26.37
N GLN A 181 4.75 4.12 -25.39
CA GLN A 181 5.12 2.99 -24.56
C GLN A 181 4.61 3.20 -23.12
N ASN A 182 3.36 2.81 -22.88
CA ASN A 182 2.78 2.87 -21.53
C ASN A 182 3.61 2.05 -20.55
N PHE A 183 3.77 2.55 -19.33
CA PHE A 183 4.28 1.76 -18.22
C PHE A 183 3.14 1.14 -17.43
N ALA A 184 3.43 0.02 -16.78
CA ALA A 184 2.46 -0.66 -15.93
C ALA A 184 3.16 -1.35 -14.77
N PHE A 185 2.57 -1.23 -13.58
CA PHE A 185 3.03 -1.90 -12.37
C PHE A 185 1.93 -2.74 -11.76
N GLU A 186 2.32 -3.88 -11.20
CA GLU A 186 1.47 -4.78 -10.44
C GLU A 186 2.00 -4.97 -9.03
N ALA A 187 1.08 -5.14 -8.08
CA ALA A 187 1.35 -5.53 -6.70
C ALA A 187 0.15 -6.30 -6.14
N SER A 188 0.35 -7.03 -5.03
CA SER A 188 -0.77 -7.59 -4.26
C SER A 188 -0.81 -6.91 -2.89
N PHE A 189 -1.99 -6.41 -2.52
CA PHE A 189 -2.24 -5.86 -1.20
C PHE A 189 -2.78 -6.95 -0.27
N ASP A 190 -2.30 -6.94 0.97
CA ASP A 190 -2.70 -7.84 2.07
C ASP A 190 -3.47 -7.10 3.18
N GLY A 191 -3.96 -5.90 2.85
CA GLY A 191 -4.64 -5.01 3.76
C GLY A 191 -4.73 -3.59 3.19
N LEU A 192 -5.50 -2.73 3.86
CA LEU A 192 -5.50 -1.30 3.60
C LEU A 192 -5.33 -0.53 4.93
N PRO A 193 -4.19 0.14 5.16
CA PRO A 193 -3.04 0.27 4.26
C PRO A 193 -2.34 -1.09 4.01
N PRO A 194 -1.72 -1.30 2.83
CA PRO A 194 -0.98 -2.52 2.55
C PRO A 194 0.27 -2.62 3.42
N SER A 195 0.80 -3.82 3.56
CA SER A 195 2.00 -4.04 4.36
C SER A 195 3.23 -3.29 3.84
N LEU A 196 4.10 -2.96 4.79
CA LEU A 196 5.39 -2.36 4.49
C LEU A 196 6.25 -3.33 3.68
N GLY A 197 6.96 -2.82 2.68
CA GLY A 197 7.73 -3.64 1.76
C GLY A 197 6.91 -4.18 0.59
N THR A 198 5.65 -3.75 0.43
CA THR A 198 4.88 -3.98 -0.80
C THR A 198 5.70 -3.45 -1.99
N VAL A 199 5.92 -4.32 -2.98
CA VAL A 199 6.68 -3.99 -4.18
C VAL A 199 5.73 -3.92 -5.37
N PHE A 200 5.71 -2.77 -6.02
CA PHE A 200 5.13 -2.58 -7.33
C PHE A 200 6.17 -2.97 -8.38
N THR A 201 5.92 -4.07 -9.09
CA THR A 201 6.81 -4.62 -10.12
C THR A 201 6.25 -4.38 -11.51
N PRO A 202 7.08 -4.23 -12.55
CA PRO A 202 6.59 -3.94 -13.88
C PRO A 202 5.86 -5.15 -14.46
N THR A 203 4.74 -4.94 -15.15
CA THR A 203 3.99 -6.03 -15.81
C THR A 203 4.84 -6.68 -16.90
N ALA A 204 4.80 -8.01 -16.99
CA ALA A 204 5.57 -8.75 -17.98
C ALA A 204 5.21 -8.33 -19.41
N GLY A 205 6.23 -7.96 -20.19
CA GLY A 205 6.12 -7.72 -21.64
C GLY A 205 5.80 -6.28 -22.07
N SER A 206 5.07 -5.49 -21.28
CA SER A 206 4.75 -4.09 -21.63
C SER A 206 5.84 -3.10 -21.22
N ASP A 207 6.75 -3.50 -20.33
CA ASP A 207 7.56 -2.52 -19.58
C ASP A 207 9.01 -2.98 -19.30
N ALA A 208 9.55 -3.89 -20.11
CA ALA A 208 10.92 -4.37 -19.92
C ALA A 208 11.96 -3.25 -20.10
N VAL A 209 11.74 -2.40 -21.11
CA VAL A 209 12.61 -1.27 -21.45
C VAL A 209 11.76 -0.15 -22.04
N LEU A 210 11.81 1.05 -21.46
CA LEU A 210 11.22 2.25 -22.03
C LEU A 210 12.28 3.14 -22.66
N ASN A 211 11.96 3.71 -23.81
CA ASN A 211 12.78 4.72 -24.44
C ASN A 211 12.62 6.05 -23.70
N VAL A 212 13.73 6.76 -23.51
CA VAL A 212 13.78 8.05 -22.82
C VAL A 212 14.21 9.13 -23.82
N TYR A 213 13.41 10.19 -23.92
CA TYR A 213 13.58 11.27 -24.87
C TYR A 213 13.93 12.58 -24.17
N LEU A 214 14.80 13.36 -24.80
CA LEU A 214 14.96 14.78 -24.49
C LEU A 214 13.76 15.54 -25.05
N THR A 215 13.19 16.45 -24.24
CA THR A 215 12.10 17.33 -24.68
C THR A 215 12.56 18.76 -24.88
N ASP A 216 11.96 19.46 -25.84
CA ASP A 216 12.14 20.91 -25.98
C ASP A 216 11.24 21.70 -24.99
N ALA A 217 11.32 23.02 -25.04
CA ALA A 217 10.52 23.92 -24.20
C ALA A 217 9.00 23.82 -24.44
N SER A 218 8.56 23.23 -25.56
CA SER A 218 7.15 22.96 -25.86
C SER A 218 6.69 21.59 -25.36
N GLY A 219 7.60 20.75 -24.87
CA GLY A 219 7.33 19.37 -24.46
C GLY A 219 7.38 18.37 -25.61
N ALA A 220 7.81 18.77 -26.82
CA ALA A 220 7.95 17.85 -27.95
C ALA A 220 9.18 16.96 -27.77
N LEU A 221 9.07 15.69 -28.16
CA LEU A 221 10.18 14.73 -28.14
C LEU A 221 11.18 15.09 -29.25
N VAL A 222 12.43 15.39 -28.89
CA VAL A 222 13.46 15.89 -29.82
C VAL A 222 14.45 14.80 -30.18
N GLU A 223 14.91 14.05 -29.19
CA GLU A 223 16.01 13.11 -29.34
C GLU A 223 15.81 11.92 -28.41
N TRP A 224 16.00 10.71 -28.93
CA TRP A 224 16.06 9.51 -28.10
C TRP A 224 17.45 9.42 -27.44
N VAL A 225 17.51 9.63 -26.13
CA VAL A 225 18.79 9.77 -25.39
C VAL A 225 19.18 8.52 -24.61
N GLY A 226 18.27 7.58 -24.42
CA GLY A 226 18.55 6.41 -23.59
C GLY A 226 17.35 5.53 -23.32
N THR A 227 17.48 4.67 -22.31
CA THR A 227 16.42 3.75 -21.89
C THR A 227 16.32 3.63 -20.37
N SER A 228 15.13 3.29 -19.88
CA SER A 228 14.86 2.93 -18.47
C SER A 228 14.34 1.50 -18.37
N SER A 229 14.85 0.71 -17.41
CA SER A 229 14.51 -0.70 -17.20
C SER A 229 14.52 -1.06 -15.71
N ASP A 230 14.19 -2.32 -15.38
CA ASP A 230 14.16 -2.88 -14.01
C ASP A 230 13.49 -1.96 -12.97
N ARG A 231 12.36 -1.38 -13.36
CA ARG A 231 11.64 -0.40 -12.54
C ARG A 231 10.87 -1.08 -11.43
N ARG A 232 10.99 -0.59 -10.21
CA ARG A 232 10.18 -1.04 -9.08
C ARG A 232 9.93 0.09 -8.10
N VAL A 233 8.78 0.07 -7.44
CA VAL A 233 8.48 0.97 -6.33
C VAL A 233 8.24 0.15 -5.08
N ILE A 234 8.93 0.48 -4.00
CA ILE A 234 8.89 -0.25 -2.73
C ILE A 234 8.32 0.69 -1.66
N THR A 235 7.25 0.27 -0.99
CA THR A 235 6.76 0.98 0.19
C THR A 235 7.74 0.73 1.35
N THR A 236 8.26 1.78 1.99
CA THR A 236 9.19 1.62 3.12
C THR A 236 8.55 2.03 4.44
N PRO A 237 8.99 1.47 5.59
CA PRO A 237 8.58 1.96 6.90
C PRO A 237 8.99 3.42 7.10
N GLU A 238 8.14 4.22 7.73
CA GLU A 238 8.53 5.56 8.16
C GLU A 238 9.80 5.49 9.03
N PRO A 239 10.86 6.28 8.72
CA PRO A 239 12.04 6.42 9.58
C PRO A 239 11.69 6.86 11.01
N GLY A 240 10.55 7.54 11.17
CA GLY A 240 9.98 7.98 12.45
C GLY A 240 9.76 6.85 13.46
N SER A 241 9.34 5.67 13.00
CA SER A 241 9.04 4.53 13.89
C SER A 241 10.30 3.91 14.50
N LEU A 242 11.37 3.79 13.72
CA LEU A 242 12.68 3.32 14.17
C LEU A 242 13.37 4.33 15.08
N THR A 243 13.23 5.62 14.79
CA THR A 243 13.78 6.68 15.66
C THR A 243 13.05 6.74 17.01
N LEU A 244 11.72 6.54 17.05
CA LEU A 244 10.96 6.44 18.30
C LEU A 244 11.32 5.19 19.12
N LEU A 245 11.49 4.03 18.46
CA LEU A 245 11.99 2.81 19.12
C LEU A 245 13.42 3.00 19.66
N GLY A 246 14.29 3.68 18.92
CA GLY A 246 15.62 4.06 19.37
C GLY A 246 15.60 5.03 20.55
N LEU A 247 14.69 6.01 20.55
CA LEU A 247 14.52 6.97 21.64
C LEU A 247 13.97 6.31 22.91
N LEU A 248 13.00 5.39 22.78
CA LEU A 248 12.46 4.60 23.89
C LEU A 248 13.51 3.63 24.43
N GLY A 249 14.35 3.04 23.57
CA GLY A 249 15.51 2.26 23.97
C GLY A 249 16.49 3.09 24.80
N LEU A 250 16.86 4.29 24.33
CA LEU A 250 17.76 5.21 25.05
C LEU A 250 17.19 5.70 26.39
N LEU A 251 15.88 5.98 26.46
CA LEU A 251 15.21 6.40 27.70
C LEU A 251 15.01 5.24 28.70
N GLY A 252 14.90 4.00 28.22
CA GLY A 252 14.82 2.79 29.05
C GLY A 252 16.12 2.43 29.78
N PHE A 253 17.27 2.93 29.32
CA PHE A 253 18.58 2.71 29.95
C PHE A 253 19.03 3.84 30.89
N LEU A 254 18.22 4.88 31.11
CA LEU A 254 18.52 5.83 32.19
C LEU A 254 18.34 5.10 33.53
N PRO A 255 19.42 4.87 34.31
CA PRO A 255 19.30 4.19 35.59
C PRO A 255 18.41 5.03 36.49
N VAL A 256 17.25 4.48 36.86
CA VAL A 256 16.39 5.03 37.90
C VAL A 256 17.23 5.13 39.16
N ARG A 257 17.78 6.32 39.40
CA ARG A 257 18.59 6.64 40.56
C ARG A 257 17.64 6.58 41.76
N LYS A 258 17.49 5.38 42.34
CA LYS A 258 16.74 5.16 43.58
C LYS A 258 17.31 6.14 44.61
N ARG A 259 16.60 7.24 44.85
CA ARG A 259 16.85 8.11 46.00
C ARG A 259 16.63 7.25 47.24
N ARG A 260 17.71 6.69 47.79
CA ARG A 260 17.69 6.15 49.15
C ARG A 260 17.42 7.33 50.07
N ALA A 261 16.17 7.47 50.49
CA ALA A 261 15.83 8.29 51.64
C ALA A 261 16.58 7.71 52.84
N MET A 262 17.60 8.41 53.33
CA MET A 262 18.20 8.11 54.62
C MET A 262 17.19 8.51 55.70
N ALA A 263 16.41 7.53 56.17
CA ALA A 263 15.79 7.61 57.47
C ALA A 263 16.86 7.27 58.51
N CYS A 264 17.53 8.28 59.05
CA CYS A 264 18.35 8.13 60.25
C CYS A 264 17.42 8.32 61.46
N ALA A 265 17.04 7.22 62.10
CA ALA A 265 16.35 7.20 63.38
C ALA A 265 17.36 6.85 64.49
N ARG A 266 17.53 7.81 65.41
CA ARG A 266 17.86 7.71 66.85
C ARG A 266 18.86 6.64 67.34
N CYS A 267 19.93 7.12 67.97
CA CYS A 267 20.22 6.84 69.38
C CYS A 267 20.44 8.19 70.08
#